data_AF-A0A3M0WVK6-F1
#
_entry.id   AF-A0A3M0WVK6-F1
#
_cell.length_a   1.000
_cell.length_b   1.000
_cell.length_c   1.000
_cell.angle_alpha   90.00
_cell.angle_beta   90.00
_cell.angle_gamma   90.00
#
_symmetry.space_group_name_H-M   'P 1'
#
loop_
_entity.id
_entity.type
_entity.pdbx_description
1 polymer ?
#
loop_
_entity_poly.entity_id
_entity_poly.type
_entity_poly.pdbx_seq_one_letter_code
_entity_poly.pdbx_strand_id
1 'polypeptide(L)'
;MNKIEWKHYYNIGVPEIDEQHKKLTDMINELIVARNEGKEEEVFGKILKSLVEYTQVHFSSEEKHMKQYNYPGLVEHQHQHKALIGQ
;
A
#
# COMPACT_ATOMS: atom_id res chain seq x y z
N MET A 1 -17.75 -0.31 -7.47
CA MET A 1 -16.34 -0.34 -7.95
C MET A 1 -15.92 -1.78 -8.16
N ASN A 2 -15.05 -2.07 -9.13
CA ASN A 2 -14.55 -3.44 -9.33
C ASN A 2 -13.33 -3.68 -8.45
N LYS A 3 -13.14 -4.92 -7.99
CA LYS A 3 -11.94 -5.34 -7.27
C LYS A 3 -10.71 -5.20 -8.16
N ILE A 4 -9.58 -4.91 -7.52
CA ILE A 4 -8.25 -4.94 -8.12
C ILE A 4 -7.76 -6.38 -8.08
N GLU A 5 -7.52 -6.97 -9.24
CA GLU A 5 -6.87 -8.27 -9.34
C GLU A 5 -5.35 -8.08 -9.38
N TRP A 6 -4.62 -8.73 -8.47
CA TRP A 6 -3.17 -8.73 -8.52
C TRP A 6 -2.69 -9.50 -9.75
N LYS A 7 -1.88 -8.83 -10.57
CA LYS A 7 -1.30 -9.41 -11.79
C LYS A 7 0.20 -9.51 -11.66
N HIS A 8 0.78 -10.49 -12.35
CA HIS A 8 2.20 -10.81 -12.21
C HIS A 8 3.13 -9.63 -12.56
N TYR A 9 2.72 -8.72 -13.45
CA TYR A 9 3.51 -7.55 -13.83
C TYR A 9 3.60 -6.45 -12.77
N TYR A 10 2.83 -6.54 -11.67
CA TYR A 10 3.01 -5.66 -10.52
C TYR A 10 4.16 -6.08 -9.62
N ASN A 11 4.69 -7.30 -9.77
CA ASN A 11 5.83 -7.74 -9.00
C ASN A 11 7.10 -7.01 -9.47
N ILE A 12 7.87 -6.50 -8.52
CA ILE A 12 9.16 -5.83 -8.76
C ILE A 12 10.35 -6.79 -8.55
N GLY A 13 10.08 -8.04 -8.15
CA GLY A 13 11.10 -9.06 -7.93
C GLY A 13 11.75 -9.00 -6.55
N VAL A 14 11.17 -8.24 -5.62
CA VAL A 14 11.58 -8.19 -4.20
C VAL A 14 10.46 -8.86 -3.40
N PRO A 15 10.60 -10.15 -3.02
CA PRO A 15 9.48 -10.94 -2.49
C PRO A 15 8.77 -10.30 -1.29
N GLU A 16 9.52 -9.68 -0.38
CA GLU A 16 8.93 -8.98 0.76
C GLU A 16 8.04 -7.80 0.33
N ILE A 17 8.49 -7.00 -0.63
CA ILE A 17 7.76 -5.82 -1.12
C ILE A 17 6.56 -6.25 -1.97
N ASP A 18 6.71 -7.30 -2.78
CA ASP A 18 5.62 -7.86 -3.59
C ASP A 18 4.46 -8.36 -2.70
N GLU A 19 4.77 -9.02 -1.58
CA GLU A 19 3.75 -9.46 -0.61
C GLU A 19 3.10 -8.27 0.12
N GLN A 20 3.87 -7.21 0.43
CA GLN A 20 3.31 -5.99 1.01
C GLN A 20 2.32 -5.29 0.05
N HIS A 21 2.66 -5.21 -1.24
CA HIS A 21 1.75 -4.64 -2.24
C HIS A 21 0.48 -5.46 -2.45
N LYS A 22 0.57 -6.79 -2.45
CA LYS A 22 -0.61 -7.67 -2.49
C LYS A 22 -1.52 -7.41 -1.30
N LYS A 23 -0.95 -7.31 -0.10
CA LYS A 23 -1.73 -7.02 1.10
C LYS A 23 -2.39 -5.63 1.04
N LEU A 24 -1.70 -4.60 0.56
CA LEU A 24 -2.32 -3.29 0.33
C LEU A 24 -3.51 -3.39 -0.65
N THR A 25 -3.33 -4.17 -1.72
CA THR A 25 -4.39 -4.43 -2.72
C THR A 25 -5.59 -5.14 -2.10
N ASP A 26 -5.36 -6.13 -1.23
CA ASP A 26 -6.41 -6.85 -0.51
C ASP A 26 -7.19 -5.93 0.43
N MET A 27 -6.50 -5.06 1.18
CA MET A 27 -7.15 -4.07 2.05
C MET A 27 -8.00 -3.07 1.26
N ILE A 28 -7.54 -2.65 0.07
CA ILE A 28 -8.32 -1.81 -0.84
C ILE A 28 -9.54 -2.58 -1.36
N ASN A 29 -9.39 -3.86 -1.68
CA ASN A 29 -10.50 -4.71 -2.11
C ASN A 29 -11.56 -4.90 -1.03
N GLU A 30 -11.17 -4.99 0.25
CA GLU A 30 -12.11 -5.01 1.37
C GLU A 30 -12.92 -3.71 1.44
N LEU A 31 -12.30 -2.55 1.25
CA LEU A 31 -13.01 -1.26 1.16
C LEU A 31 -13.98 -1.23 -0.03
N ILE A 32 -13.59 -1.77 -1.18
CA ILE A 32 -14.45 -1.84 -2.38
C ILE A 32 -15.67 -2.72 -2.10
N VAL A 33 -15.51 -3.85 -1.42
CA VAL A 33 -16.62 -4.74 -1.04
C VAL A 33 -17.55 -4.04 -0.06
N ALA A 34 -17.01 -3.46 1.02
CA ALA A 34 -17.81 -2.76 2.02
C ALA A 34 -18.67 -1.65 1.38
N ARG A 35 -18.08 -0.88 0.46
CA ARG A 35 -18.78 0.15 -0.31
C ARG A 35 -19.87 -0.44 -1.22
N ASN A 36 -19.59 -1.54 -1.93
CA ASN A 36 -20.58 -2.15 -2.81
C ASN A 36 -21.75 -2.78 -2.03
N GLU A 37 -21.53 -3.17 -0.77
CA GLU A 37 -22.55 -3.75 0.12
C GLU A 37 -23.32 -2.72 0.96
N GLY A 38 -22.98 -1.42 0.87
CA GLY A 38 -23.62 -0.38 1.69
C GLY A 38 -23.23 -0.42 3.17
N LYS A 39 -22.06 -1.00 3.51
CA LYS A 39 -21.54 -1.16 4.88
C LYS A 39 -20.39 -0.20 5.19
N GLU A 40 -20.32 0.92 4.48
CA GLU A 40 -19.25 1.90 4.63
C GLU A 40 -19.12 2.44 6.07
N GLU A 41 -20.19 2.84 6.74
CA GLU A 41 -20.04 3.48 8.06
C GLU A 41 -19.39 2.56 9.12
N GLU A 42 -19.69 1.27 9.10
CA GLU A 42 -19.18 0.31 10.08
C GLU A 42 -17.75 -0.15 9.77
N VAL A 43 -17.46 -0.38 8.48
CA VAL A 43 -16.23 -1.07 8.06
C VAL A 43 -15.15 -0.09 7.63
N PHE A 44 -15.54 1.06 7.08
CA PHE A 44 -14.61 1.99 6.44
C PHE A 44 -13.65 2.63 7.44
N GLY A 45 -14.12 3.00 8.64
CA GLY A 45 -13.27 3.64 9.66
C GLY A 45 -12.10 2.76 10.10
N LYS A 46 -12.36 1.48 10.40
CA LYS A 46 -11.34 0.53 10.85
C LYS A 46 -10.38 0.14 9.72
N ILE A 47 -10.92 -0.22 8.55
CA ILE A 47 -10.08 -0.67 7.43
C ILE A 47 -9.24 0.48 6.89
N LEU A 48 -9.81 1.69 6.77
CA LEU A 48 -9.06 2.86 6.31
C LEU A 48 -7.91 3.20 7.27
N LYS A 49 -8.16 3.15 8.59
CA LYS A 49 -7.10 3.35 9.58
C LYS A 49 -5.98 2.32 9.42
N SER A 50 -6.33 1.04 9.32
CA SER A 50 -5.34 -0.03 9.12
C SER A 50 -4.60 0.13 7.79
N LEU A 51 -5.27 0.58 6.72
CA LEU A 51 -4.65 0.82 5.42
C LEU A 51 -3.59 1.93 5.50
N VAL A 52 -3.92 3.04 6.17
CA VAL A 52 -2.97 4.15 6.41
C VAL A 52 -1.78 3.68 7.23
N GLU A 53 -2.01 2.97 8.33
CA GLU A 53 -0.94 2.42 9.18
C GLU A 53 -0.05 1.46 8.39
N TYR A 54 -0.64 0.55 7.60
CA TYR A 54 0.12 -0.42 6.83
C TYR A 54 0.89 0.22 5.66
N THR A 55 0.36 1.30 5.08
CA THR A 55 1.06 2.08 4.05
C THR A 55 2.36 2.69 4.58
N GLN A 56 2.35 3.20 5.82
CA GLN A 56 3.56 3.72 6.47
C GLN A 56 4.60 2.61 6.73
N VAL A 57 4.15 1.43 7.16
CA VAL A 57 5.02 0.25 7.35
C VAL A 57 5.66 -0.19 6.03
N HIS A 58 4.88 -0.23 4.96
CA HIS A 58 5.36 -0.56 3.62
C HIS A 58 6.42 0.44 3.14
N PHE A 59 6.14 1.75 3.20
CA PHE A 59 7.11 2.78 2.82
C PHE A 59 8.41 2.70 3.62
N SER A 60 8.33 2.48 4.94
CA SER A 60 9.53 2.28 5.76
C SER A 60 10.35 1.06 5.33
N SER A 61 9.69 -0.04 4.94
CA SER A 61 10.34 -1.27 4.48
C SER A 61 11.04 -1.07 3.14
N GLU A 62 10.37 -0.39 2.21
CA GLU A 62 10.90 -0.09 0.89
C GLU A 62 12.07 0.89 0.95
N GLU A 63 11.94 1.97 1.73
CA GLU A 63 13.02 2.95 1.93
C GLU A 63 14.24 2.32 2.60
N LYS A 64 14.03 1.39 3.53
CA LYS A 64 15.12 0.61 4.13
C LYS A 64 15.85 -0.23 3.08
N HIS A 65 15.11 -0.90 2.18
CA HIS A 65 15.71 -1.65 1.06
C HIS A 65 16.47 -0.73 0.12
N MET A 66 15.84 0.35 -0.35
CA MET A 66 16.45 1.33 -1.23
C MET A 66 17.75 1.90 -0.63
N LYS A 67 17.74 2.23 0.66
CA LYS A 67 18.93 2.71 1.38
C LYS A 67 20.02 1.64 1.50
N GLN A 68 19.66 0.41 1.84
CA GLN A 68 20.60 -0.71 1.97
C GLN A 68 21.39 -0.96 0.67
N TYR A 69 20.74 -0.79 -0.47
CA TYR A 69 21.35 -1.03 -1.78
C TYR A 69 21.79 0.26 -2.51
N ASN A 70 21.84 1.40 -1.81
CA ASN A 70 22.23 2.71 -2.37
C ASN A 70 21.44 3.08 -3.65
N TYR A 71 20.12 2.86 -3.64
CA TYR A 71 19.26 3.19 -4.77
C TYR A 71 19.32 4.70 -5.07
N PRO A 72 19.72 5.11 -6.30
CA PRO A 72 19.90 6.52 -6.64
C PRO A 72 18.64 7.38 -6.50
N GLY A 73 17.46 6.78 -6.64
CA GLY A 73 16.17 7.47 -6.58
C GLY A 73 15.57 7.59 -5.18
N LEU A 74 16.26 7.19 -4.11
CA LEU A 74 15.69 7.13 -2.75
C LEU A 74 15.07 8.47 -2.31
N VAL A 75 15.77 9.59 -2.52
CA VAL A 75 15.30 10.91 -2.06
C VAL A 75 13.99 11.31 -2.73
N GLU A 76 13.89 11.09 -4.04
CA GLU A 76 12.67 11.40 -4.79
C GLU A 76 11.52 10.47 -4.38
N HIS A 77 11.81 9.19 -4.16
CA HIS A 77 10.79 8.23 -3.73
C HIS A 77 10.23 8.59 -2.34
N GLN A 78 11.09 9.01 -1.41
CA GLN A 78 10.68 9.51 -0.09
C GLN A 78 9.77 10.74 -0.17
N HIS A 79 9.98 11.64 -1.13
CA HIS A 79 9.07 12.77 -1.34
C HIS A 79 7.69 12.31 -1.80
N GLN A 80 7.61 11.31 -2.68
CA GLN A 80 6.34 10.75 -3.13
C GLN A 80 5.59 10.07 -1.99
N HIS A 81 6.29 9.33 -1.12
CA HIS A 81 5.72 8.72 0.07
C HIS A 81 5.14 9.76 1.03
N LYS A 82 5.92 10.80 1.34
CA LYS A 82 5.50 11.92 2.21
C LYS A 82 4.29 12.66 1.66
N ALA A 83 4.29 12.94 0.35
CA ALA A 83 3.17 13.58 -0.33
C ALA A 83 1.88 12.75 -0.24
N LEU A 84 1.96 11.42 -0.35
CA LEU A 84 0.78 10.55 -0.24
C LEU A 84 0.20 10.54 1.19
N ILE A 85 1.06 10.51 2.22
CA ILE A 85 0.61 10.49 3.63
C ILE A 85 0.31 11.87 4.20
N GLY A 86 0.54 12.94 3.42
CA GLY A 86 0.29 14.32 3.83
C GLY A 86 1.26 14.85 4.89
N GLN A 87 2.54 14.45 4.84
CA GLN A 87 3.62 14.93 5.71
C GLN A 87 4.60 15.85 4.99
#